data_AF-A0A9D1ARU7-F1
#
_entry.id   AF-A0A9D1ARU7-F1
#
_cell.length_a   1.000
_cell.length_b   1.000
_cell.length_c   1.000
_cell.angle_alpha   90.00
_cell.angle_beta   90.00
_cell.angle_gamma   90.00
#
_symmetry.space_group_name_H-M   'P 1'
#
loop_
_entity.id
_entity.type
_entity.pdbx_description
1 polymer ?
#
loop_
_entity_poly.entity_id
_entity_poly.type
_entity_poly.pdbx_seq_one_letter_code
_entity_poly.pdbx_strand_id
1 'polypeptide(L)'
;MVPLPLLASSLWIPAGSSAADLHVGGMDYPTIAQAVSAADSGDRILIDPGTYYESNIVVDGMILTLEGAPGVEVHRTGPRGSVLWISGGASVTLSELQLDGDGLHQGIHLQDAALVATDVSIRSTNAQADGGALYARDASVTLTGGTLSSNEAVDGGDLRAELSTVVIAGTTLEGASASGAASISIEDGALTLEGATLQDATSGEGLVTALRTLVWIDDTRFEDNHTTSSLLSIDSSSGVSVLGSAFTGNEVDGDLLSVLSSAPVEVAQTLLCGGGHAQTLVLTDSVALLRNNIVMNTSPLQHGVVALGGRVDVQHSHFVSGSAPEGGSTAVHLGGGTLSIVRSFIGWQDNATEGAVWGVSSGTTLRDTLFHQIVPSDTSGSVSLINTSAGDPGFPRPPEGSCDPWYVIPPPGSLLDTIGYGAFAGPDPFPTSEGPLDEDGDGHAGPDDCDDTDPTVFPGAPELPCDGRDNDCDPLTPEATADLDGDGAGCDIDCDDTDPSVFPTAGERCNRRDDDCDGAIDEDPVEGSHQLVDLDGDGFTSPSGPLTCEAIPQVGLDCDDDEPSTFPGAPEVRDDGVDQDCDGTDLQTRLGGGLGLACSATGASAPGLGILSALGILSALVRRRART
;
A
#
# COMPACT_ATOMS: atom_id res chain seq x y z
N MET A 1 64.97 46.40 -5.01
CA MET A 1 63.79 46.06 -5.84
C MET A 1 64.32 45.30 -7.05
N VAL A 2 64.22 43.98 -7.02
CA VAL A 2 64.57 43.06 -8.11
C VAL A 2 63.26 42.41 -8.54
N PRO A 3 62.91 42.34 -9.84
CA PRO A 3 61.67 41.72 -10.28
C PRO A 3 61.85 40.19 -10.33
N LEU A 4 60.89 39.43 -9.79
CA LEU A 4 60.76 37.99 -10.00
C LEU A 4 60.09 37.72 -11.37
N PRO A 5 60.47 36.65 -12.09
CA PRO A 5 59.78 36.24 -13.31
C PRO A 5 58.50 35.47 -12.98
N LEU A 6 57.46 35.70 -13.79
CA LEU A 6 56.23 34.90 -13.83
C LEU A 6 56.55 33.50 -14.37
N LEU A 7 56.40 32.48 -13.52
CA LEU A 7 56.26 31.10 -13.96
C LEU A 7 54.81 30.88 -14.36
N ALA A 8 54.56 30.75 -15.66
CA ALA A 8 53.33 30.16 -16.16
C ALA A 8 53.40 28.65 -15.89
N SER A 9 52.82 28.22 -14.77
CA SER A 9 52.48 26.82 -14.56
C SER A 9 51.33 26.50 -15.50
N SER A 10 51.64 25.84 -16.62
CA SER A 10 50.64 25.13 -17.42
C SER A 10 50.02 24.07 -16.52
N LEU A 11 48.83 24.37 -15.99
CA LEU A 11 47.94 23.43 -15.34
C LEU A 11 47.55 22.41 -16.40
N TRP A 12 48.22 21.26 -16.38
CA TRP A 12 47.82 20.10 -17.15
C TRP A 12 46.57 19.56 -16.46
N ILE A 13 45.41 19.98 -16.94
CA ILE A 13 44.15 19.31 -16.66
C ILE A 13 44.24 18.02 -17.49
N PRO A 14 44.31 16.82 -16.88
CA PRO A 14 44.16 15.61 -17.67
C PRO A 14 42.80 15.72 -18.37
N ALA A 15 42.82 15.65 -19.70
CA ALA A 15 41.59 15.46 -20.46
C ALA A 15 40.88 14.26 -19.84
N GLY A 16 39.62 14.40 -19.46
CA GLY A 16 38.81 13.24 -19.10
C GLY A 16 38.94 12.24 -20.25
N SER A 17 39.40 11.02 -19.95
CA SER A 17 39.33 9.94 -20.91
C SER A 17 37.87 9.82 -21.29
N SER A 18 37.56 10.11 -22.56
CA SER A 18 36.27 9.70 -23.09
C SER A 18 36.28 8.17 -23.10
N ALA A 19 35.24 7.56 -22.57
CA ALA A 19 35.00 6.12 -22.69
C ALA A 19 35.35 5.64 -24.11
N ALA A 20 36.27 4.69 -24.21
CA ALA A 20 36.70 4.09 -25.47
C ALA A 20 36.01 2.73 -25.66
N ASP A 21 35.79 2.36 -26.93
CA ASP A 21 35.36 1.03 -27.31
C ASP A 21 36.60 0.19 -27.67
N LEU A 22 36.82 -0.92 -26.96
CA LEU A 22 37.89 -1.89 -27.21
C LEU A 22 37.28 -3.17 -27.82
N HIS A 23 37.78 -3.61 -28.97
CA HIS A 23 37.23 -4.77 -29.69
C HIS A 23 38.04 -6.05 -29.46
N VAL A 24 37.37 -7.09 -28.95
CA VAL A 24 37.92 -8.42 -28.73
C VAL A 24 37.50 -9.37 -29.86
N GLY A 25 38.43 -10.20 -30.34
CA GLY A 25 38.23 -11.14 -31.46
C GLY A 25 38.95 -10.74 -32.75
N GLY A 26 39.49 -9.51 -32.79
CA GLY A 26 40.35 -8.99 -33.85
C GLY A 26 41.85 -9.07 -33.56
N MET A 27 42.65 -8.30 -34.32
CA MET A 27 44.12 -8.23 -34.13
C MET A 27 44.54 -7.38 -32.92
N ASP A 28 43.67 -6.49 -32.44
CA ASP A 28 44.01 -5.52 -31.39
C ASP A 28 44.00 -6.15 -30.00
N TYR A 29 42.95 -6.89 -29.67
CA TYR A 29 42.82 -7.65 -28.42
C TYR A 29 42.36 -9.08 -28.70
N PRO A 30 43.27 -10.06 -28.78
CA PRO A 30 42.91 -11.46 -29.03
C PRO A 30 42.25 -12.15 -27.82
N THR A 31 42.28 -11.56 -26.62
CA THR A 31 41.61 -12.08 -25.43
C THR A 31 40.91 -10.96 -24.66
N ILE A 32 39.85 -11.31 -23.93
CA ILE A 32 39.08 -10.39 -23.07
C ILE A 32 39.99 -9.86 -21.96
N ALA A 33 40.80 -10.72 -21.32
CA ALA A 33 41.71 -10.28 -20.26
C ALA A 33 42.72 -9.21 -20.73
N GLN A 34 43.15 -9.27 -22.00
CA GLN A 34 44.03 -8.25 -22.57
C GLN A 34 43.32 -6.92 -22.82
N ALA A 35 42.08 -6.96 -23.30
CA ALA A 35 41.26 -5.75 -23.42
C ALA A 35 41.00 -5.11 -22.05
N VAL A 36 40.62 -5.91 -21.05
CA VAL A 36 40.42 -5.45 -19.66
C VAL A 36 41.68 -4.81 -19.09
N SER A 37 42.86 -5.41 -19.34
CA SER A 37 44.13 -4.86 -18.87
C SER A 37 44.53 -3.54 -19.53
N ALA A 38 43.97 -3.25 -20.71
CA ALA A 38 44.25 -2.03 -21.47
C ALA A 38 43.17 -0.95 -21.30
N ALA A 39 42.03 -1.30 -20.70
CA ALA A 39 40.90 -0.41 -20.50
C ALA A 39 41.16 0.61 -19.37
N ASP A 40 40.65 1.81 -19.56
CA ASP A 40 40.48 2.81 -18.51
C ASP A 40 39.05 2.73 -17.92
N SER A 41 38.86 3.27 -16.72
CA SER A 41 37.54 3.33 -16.08
C SER A 41 36.55 4.10 -16.95
N GLY A 42 35.40 3.47 -17.25
CA GLY A 42 34.35 3.96 -18.12
C GLY A 42 34.36 3.38 -19.53
N ASP A 43 35.39 2.62 -19.91
CA ASP A 43 35.49 2.01 -21.24
C ASP A 43 34.47 0.86 -21.45
N ARG A 44 34.25 0.54 -22.73
CA ARG A 44 33.40 -0.56 -23.18
C ARG A 44 34.24 -1.57 -23.95
N ILE A 45 34.07 -2.85 -23.66
CA ILE A 45 34.72 -3.96 -24.34
C ILE A 45 33.66 -4.68 -25.17
N LEU A 46 33.80 -4.61 -26.49
CA LEU A 46 32.91 -5.24 -27.46
C LEU A 46 33.52 -6.56 -27.91
N ILE A 47 32.83 -7.67 -27.68
CA ILE A 47 33.37 -9.02 -27.90
C ILE A 47 32.69 -9.65 -29.11
N ASP A 48 33.46 -9.88 -30.17
CA ASP A 48 32.97 -10.52 -31.40
C ASP A 48 32.57 -11.99 -31.13
N PRO A 49 31.62 -12.59 -31.87
CA PRO A 49 31.19 -13.97 -31.67
C PRO A 49 32.35 -14.97 -31.72
N GLY A 50 32.42 -15.87 -30.75
CA GLY A 50 33.45 -16.90 -30.70
C GLY A 50 33.65 -17.50 -29.31
N THR A 51 34.54 -18.51 -29.25
CA THR A 51 34.94 -19.18 -28.01
C THR A 51 36.28 -18.65 -27.53
N TYR A 52 36.30 -18.08 -26.33
CA TYR A 52 37.46 -17.44 -25.71
C TYR A 52 37.95 -18.27 -24.52
N TYR A 53 39.25 -18.57 -24.51
CA TYR A 53 39.88 -19.31 -23.43
C TYR A 53 40.71 -18.35 -22.57
N GLU A 54 40.20 -18.05 -21.39
CA GLU A 54 40.73 -17.00 -20.53
C GLU A 54 41.44 -17.59 -19.33
N SER A 55 42.61 -17.05 -19.02
CA SER A 55 43.40 -17.53 -17.87
C SER A 55 42.99 -16.89 -16.56
N ASN A 56 42.48 -15.66 -16.59
CA ASN A 56 41.86 -14.94 -15.50
C ASN A 56 41.35 -13.60 -16.05
N ILE A 57 40.09 -13.22 -15.79
CA ILE A 57 39.60 -11.87 -16.06
C ILE A 57 39.45 -11.16 -14.72
N VAL A 58 40.19 -10.08 -14.49
CA VAL A 58 40.17 -9.33 -13.23
C VAL A 58 39.84 -7.88 -13.51
N VAL A 59 38.81 -7.36 -12.84
CA VAL A 59 38.41 -5.96 -12.86
C VAL A 59 38.53 -5.43 -11.43
N ASP A 60 39.40 -4.43 -11.22
CA ASP A 60 39.70 -3.89 -9.89
C ASP A 60 39.59 -2.36 -9.87
N GLY A 61 38.72 -1.84 -9.01
CA GLY A 61 38.55 -0.40 -8.75
C GLY A 61 38.16 0.47 -9.95
N MET A 62 37.53 -0.10 -10.97
CA MET A 62 37.12 0.63 -12.17
C MET A 62 35.69 0.30 -12.61
N ILE A 63 35.10 1.21 -13.37
CA ILE A 63 33.80 1.04 -14.03
C ILE A 63 34.08 0.45 -15.42
N LEU A 64 33.40 -0.62 -15.81
CA LEU A 64 33.66 -1.27 -17.09
C LEU A 64 32.39 -1.94 -17.66
N THR A 65 32.20 -1.85 -18.97
CA THR A 65 31.14 -2.60 -19.66
C THR A 65 31.76 -3.68 -20.56
N LEU A 66 31.28 -4.92 -20.46
CA LEU A 66 31.61 -6.00 -21.39
C LEU A 66 30.33 -6.42 -22.13
N GLU A 67 30.32 -6.21 -23.44
CA GLU A 67 29.19 -6.48 -24.32
C GLU A 67 29.58 -7.60 -25.29
N GLY A 68 28.99 -8.78 -25.08
CA GLY A 68 29.10 -9.89 -26.00
C GLY A 68 28.19 -9.70 -27.21
N ALA A 69 28.60 -10.24 -28.34
CA ALA A 69 27.68 -10.56 -29.42
C ALA A 69 27.06 -11.96 -29.21
N PRO A 70 25.93 -12.29 -29.86
CA PRO A 70 25.33 -13.62 -29.74
C PRO A 70 26.31 -14.73 -30.12
N GLY A 71 26.48 -15.71 -29.22
CA GLY A 71 27.40 -16.84 -29.39
C GLY A 71 28.81 -16.61 -28.85
N VAL A 72 29.03 -15.59 -28.02
CA VAL A 72 30.26 -15.46 -27.22
C VAL A 72 30.24 -16.46 -26.07
N GLU A 73 31.25 -17.34 -26.05
CA GLU A 73 31.49 -18.31 -25.00
C GLU A 73 32.85 -18.05 -24.35
N VAL A 74 32.89 -17.94 -23.03
CA VAL A 74 34.11 -17.67 -22.26
C VAL A 74 34.39 -18.86 -21.36
N HIS A 75 35.47 -19.56 -21.62
CA HIS A 75 35.94 -20.70 -20.84
C HIS A 75 37.12 -20.32 -19.98
N ARG A 76 37.07 -20.70 -18.71
CA ARG A 76 38.23 -20.57 -17.83
C ARG A 76 39.28 -21.64 -18.15
N THR A 77 40.56 -21.26 -18.17
CA THR A 77 41.69 -22.18 -18.36
C THR A 77 42.79 -21.98 -17.33
N GLY A 78 43.32 -23.07 -16.76
CA GLY A 78 44.48 -23.02 -15.86
C GLY A 78 44.15 -23.50 -14.44
N PRO A 79 44.80 -22.96 -13.40
CA PRO A 79 44.52 -23.36 -12.03
C PRO A 79 43.18 -22.78 -11.57
N ARG A 80 42.57 -23.46 -10.59
CA ARG A 80 41.30 -23.08 -9.97
C ARG A 80 41.22 -21.60 -9.59
N GLY A 81 40.04 -21.04 -9.75
CA GLY A 81 39.70 -19.63 -9.54
C GLY A 81 38.31 -19.35 -10.11
N SER A 82 37.99 -18.08 -10.34
CA SER A 82 36.78 -17.67 -11.06
C SER A 82 37.04 -17.40 -12.54
N VAL A 83 35.98 -17.41 -13.36
CA VAL A 83 36.02 -16.90 -14.75
C VAL A 83 36.25 -15.40 -14.73
N LEU A 84 35.49 -14.69 -13.91
CA LEU A 84 35.57 -13.24 -13.71
C LEU A 84 35.74 -12.92 -12.22
N TRP A 85 36.67 -12.04 -11.90
CA TRP A 85 36.91 -11.53 -10.55
C TRP A 85 36.73 -10.00 -10.55
N ILE A 86 35.82 -9.51 -9.72
CA ILE A 86 35.47 -8.09 -9.62
C ILE A 86 35.72 -7.63 -8.18
N SER A 87 36.55 -6.60 -8.00
CA SER A 87 36.92 -6.12 -6.67
C SER A 87 37.21 -4.63 -6.54
N GLY A 88 37.44 -4.18 -5.31
CA GLY A 88 38.10 -2.90 -5.03
C GLY A 88 37.25 -1.67 -5.35
N GLY A 89 35.93 -1.79 -5.26
CA GLY A 89 34.96 -0.77 -5.63
C GLY A 89 34.62 -0.76 -7.13
N ALA A 90 34.99 -1.82 -7.87
CA ALA A 90 34.65 -1.93 -9.30
C ALA A 90 33.14 -2.06 -9.52
N SER A 91 32.68 -1.52 -10.66
CA SER A 91 31.30 -1.65 -11.13
C SER A 91 31.31 -2.16 -12.56
N VAL A 92 30.75 -3.34 -12.78
CA VAL A 92 30.80 -4.02 -14.07
C VAL A 92 29.40 -4.22 -14.64
N THR A 93 29.23 -3.89 -15.92
CA THR A 93 28.04 -4.25 -16.68
C THR A 93 28.40 -5.34 -17.68
N LEU A 94 27.63 -6.43 -17.68
CA LEU A 94 27.78 -7.55 -18.61
C LEU A 94 26.51 -7.70 -19.45
N SER A 95 26.64 -8.00 -20.75
CA SER A 95 25.50 -8.36 -21.58
C SER A 95 25.83 -9.42 -22.64
N GLU A 96 24.89 -10.35 -22.87
CA GLU A 96 24.97 -11.37 -23.93
C GLU A 96 26.24 -12.24 -23.90
N LEU A 97 26.59 -12.79 -22.73
CA LEU A 97 27.77 -13.63 -22.53
C LEU A 97 27.41 -15.01 -21.97
N GLN A 98 28.14 -16.03 -22.40
CA GLN A 98 28.11 -17.36 -21.78
C GLN A 98 29.43 -17.62 -21.05
N LEU A 99 29.38 -17.77 -19.72
CA LEU A 99 30.52 -18.09 -18.88
C LEU A 99 30.49 -19.57 -18.51
N ASP A 100 31.53 -20.30 -18.88
CA ASP A 100 31.69 -21.73 -18.60
C ASP A 100 32.83 -21.96 -17.61
N GLY A 101 32.47 -22.44 -16.42
CA GLY A 101 33.38 -22.78 -15.34
C GLY A 101 34.03 -24.16 -15.46
N ASP A 102 33.82 -24.90 -16.55
CA ASP A 102 34.39 -26.20 -16.92
C ASP A 102 34.28 -27.36 -15.90
N GLY A 103 33.43 -27.17 -14.88
CA GLY A 103 33.23 -28.06 -13.75
C GLY A 103 34.33 -27.97 -12.70
N LEU A 104 35.24 -26.98 -12.79
CA LEU A 104 36.36 -26.83 -11.84
C LEU A 104 36.53 -25.40 -11.30
N HIS A 105 35.87 -24.43 -11.92
CA HIS A 105 36.02 -23.02 -11.64
C HIS A 105 34.68 -22.41 -11.23
N GLN A 106 34.74 -21.41 -10.35
CA GLN A 106 33.61 -20.55 -10.02
C GLN A 106 33.30 -19.64 -11.21
N GLY A 107 32.05 -19.21 -11.38
CA GLY A 107 31.69 -18.28 -12.45
C GLY A 107 32.23 -16.88 -12.18
N ILE A 108 31.51 -16.09 -11.40
CA ILE A 108 31.85 -14.70 -11.06
C ILE A 108 32.12 -14.58 -9.56
N HIS A 109 33.22 -13.92 -9.20
CA HIS A 109 33.55 -13.58 -7.82
C HIS A 109 33.48 -12.06 -7.64
N LEU A 110 32.73 -11.60 -6.64
CA LEU A 110 32.58 -10.19 -6.29
C LEU A 110 32.99 -9.94 -4.84
N GLN A 111 33.84 -8.95 -4.63
CA GLN A 111 34.23 -8.49 -3.30
C GLN A 111 34.34 -6.97 -3.27
N ASP A 112 33.50 -6.28 -2.49
CA ASP A 112 33.42 -4.81 -2.50
C ASP A 112 33.20 -4.29 -3.94
N ALA A 113 32.11 -4.71 -4.57
CA ALA A 113 31.89 -4.53 -6.00
C ALA A 113 30.41 -4.50 -6.39
N ALA A 114 30.14 -4.03 -7.61
CA ALA A 114 28.81 -4.03 -8.22
C ALA A 114 28.79 -4.75 -9.57
N LEU A 115 27.76 -5.53 -9.82
CA LEU A 115 27.51 -6.20 -11.09
C LEU A 115 26.07 -6.00 -11.55
N VAL A 116 25.92 -5.61 -12.81
CA VAL A 116 24.67 -5.66 -13.55
C VAL A 116 24.87 -6.57 -14.76
N ALA A 117 24.13 -7.66 -14.84
CA ALA A 117 24.24 -8.64 -15.91
C ALA A 117 22.89 -8.84 -16.61
N THR A 118 22.86 -8.68 -17.92
CA THR A 118 21.65 -8.86 -18.74
C THR A 118 21.87 -9.95 -19.77
N ASP A 119 20.99 -10.94 -19.83
CA ASP A 119 21.09 -12.08 -20.76
C ASP A 119 22.46 -12.79 -20.70
N VAL A 120 22.98 -12.94 -19.49
CA VAL A 120 24.21 -13.68 -19.21
C VAL A 120 23.88 -15.09 -18.73
N SER A 121 24.51 -16.08 -19.33
CA SER A 121 24.44 -17.47 -18.88
C SER A 121 25.71 -17.88 -18.16
N ILE A 122 25.58 -18.53 -17.00
CA ILE A 122 26.72 -19.09 -16.26
C ILE A 122 26.44 -20.57 -16.03
N ARG A 123 27.34 -21.43 -16.52
CA ARG A 123 27.12 -22.87 -16.45
C ARG A 123 28.33 -23.66 -16.03
N SER A 124 28.04 -24.86 -15.53
CA SER A 124 29.04 -25.89 -15.26
C SER A 124 30.13 -25.39 -14.33
N THR A 125 29.80 -24.64 -13.30
CA THR A 125 30.80 -24.18 -12.32
C THR A 125 30.86 -25.15 -11.14
N ASN A 126 32.04 -25.49 -10.63
CA ASN A 126 32.18 -26.21 -9.35
C ASN A 126 33.08 -25.40 -8.43
N ALA A 127 32.47 -24.74 -7.46
CA ALA A 127 33.20 -24.16 -6.35
C ALA A 127 33.39 -25.27 -5.30
N GLN A 128 34.64 -25.65 -5.00
CA GLN A 128 34.92 -26.41 -3.76
C GLN A 128 34.76 -25.56 -2.49
N ALA A 129 34.09 -24.42 -2.63
CA ALA A 129 33.77 -23.41 -1.64
C ALA A 129 32.34 -22.93 -1.95
N ASP A 130 31.98 -21.71 -1.55
CA ASP A 130 30.62 -21.21 -1.69
C ASP A 130 30.42 -20.44 -2.99
N GLY A 131 29.20 -20.48 -3.54
CA GLY A 131 28.80 -19.74 -4.73
C GLY A 131 29.36 -20.34 -6.02
N GLY A 132 28.70 -21.33 -6.61
CA GLY A 132 29.20 -21.96 -7.83
C GLY A 132 29.21 -20.97 -9.00
N ALA A 133 28.03 -20.50 -9.40
CA ALA A 133 27.92 -19.54 -10.49
C ALA A 133 28.38 -18.15 -10.07
N LEU A 134 27.98 -17.71 -8.88
CA LEU A 134 28.29 -16.39 -8.36
C LEU A 134 28.56 -16.42 -6.86
N TYR A 135 29.65 -15.75 -6.45
CA TYR A 135 29.93 -15.42 -5.06
C TYR A 135 30.01 -13.91 -4.87
N ALA A 136 29.28 -13.37 -3.90
CA ALA A 136 29.24 -11.96 -3.58
C ALA A 136 29.48 -11.70 -2.09
N ARG A 137 30.42 -10.79 -1.79
CA ARG A 137 30.65 -10.28 -0.44
C ARG A 137 30.76 -8.76 -0.47
N ASP A 138 30.02 -8.09 0.41
CA ASP A 138 29.95 -6.62 0.47
C ASP A 138 29.65 -6.02 -0.93
N ALA A 139 28.68 -6.60 -1.64
CA ALA A 139 28.47 -6.35 -3.07
C ALA A 139 27.01 -6.09 -3.43
N SER A 140 26.80 -5.60 -4.67
CA SER A 140 25.47 -5.50 -5.29
C SER A 140 25.44 -6.28 -6.60
N VAL A 141 24.40 -7.09 -6.78
CA VAL A 141 24.22 -7.98 -7.94
C VAL A 141 22.83 -7.77 -8.50
N THR A 142 22.75 -7.49 -9.79
CA THR A 142 21.49 -7.48 -10.55
C THR A 142 21.65 -8.41 -11.74
N LEU A 143 20.84 -9.46 -11.80
CA LEU A 143 20.72 -10.38 -12.93
C LEU A 143 19.37 -10.15 -13.59
N THR A 144 19.35 -9.99 -14.91
CA THR A 144 18.12 -9.84 -15.68
C THR A 144 18.16 -10.76 -16.91
N GLY A 145 17.20 -11.68 -17.01
CA GLY A 145 17.21 -12.71 -18.05
C GLY A 145 18.36 -13.71 -17.87
N GLY A 146 18.70 -14.44 -18.94
CA GLY A 146 19.79 -15.42 -18.91
C GLY A 146 19.50 -16.67 -18.08
N THR A 147 20.55 -17.45 -17.79
CA THR A 147 20.41 -18.77 -17.13
C THR A 147 21.62 -19.10 -16.26
N LEU A 148 21.40 -19.54 -15.03
CA LEU A 148 22.40 -20.19 -14.20
C LEU A 148 22.11 -21.69 -14.24
N SER A 149 23.00 -22.50 -14.83
CA SER A 149 22.72 -23.93 -15.04
C SER A 149 23.81 -24.90 -14.62
N SER A 150 23.40 -25.98 -13.94
CA SER A 150 24.28 -27.09 -13.54
C SER A 150 25.49 -26.61 -12.72
N ASN A 151 25.25 -25.69 -11.78
CA ASN A 151 26.28 -25.12 -10.94
C ASN A 151 26.34 -25.85 -9.59
N GLU A 152 27.56 -26.15 -9.14
CA GLU A 152 27.83 -26.93 -7.93
C GLU A 152 28.67 -26.13 -6.94
N ALA A 153 28.32 -26.18 -5.65
CA ALA A 153 29.06 -25.53 -4.58
C ALA A 153 28.99 -26.31 -3.26
N VAL A 154 29.73 -25.86 -2.25
CA VAL A 154 29.51 -26.29 -0.86
C VAL A 154 28.19 -25.69 -0.35
N ASP A 155 27.97 -24.41 -0.59
CA ASP A 155 26.73 -23.68 -0.27
C ASP A 155 26.43 -22.65 -1.36
N GLY A 156 25.17 -22.53 -1.76
CA GLY A 156 24.73 -21.70 -2.88
C GLY A 156 25.29 -22.18 -4.22
N GLY A 157 24.76 -23.28 -4.76
CA GLY A 157 25.21 -23.85 -6.04
C GLY A 157 25.20 -22.83 -7.16
N ASP A 158 24.13 -22.03 -7.27
CA ASP A 158 24.08 -20.89 -8.18
C ASP A 158 24.69 -19.64 -7.56
N LEU A 159 24.23 -19.26 -6.37
CA LEU A 159 24.58 -17.97 -5.79
C LEU A 159 24.83 -18.07 -4.28
N ARG A 160 25.97 -17.54 -3.85
CA ARG A 160 26.26 -17.23 -2.46
C ARG A 160 26.45 -15.72 -2.29
N ALA A 161 25.77 -15.12 -1.32
CA ALA A 161 25.89 -13.70 -0.98
C ALA A 161 26.04 -13.46 0.53
N GLU A 162 26.95 -12.58 0.91
CA GLU A 162 27.16 -12.11 2.29
C GLU A 162 27.21 -10.59 2.31
N LEU A 163 26.49 -9.93 3.23
CA LEU A 163 26.48 -8.46 3.35
C LEU A 163 26.17 -7.76 2.01
N SER A 164 25.27 -8.34 1.22
CA SER A 164 25.09 -7.99 -0.20
C SER A 164 23.62 -7.85 -0.57
N THR A 165 23.35 -7.08 -1.63
CA THR A 165 22.02 -6.97 -2.24
C THR A 165 21.99 -7.73 -3.56
N VAL A 166 21.00 -8.59 -3.74
CA VAL A 166 20.84 -9.45 -4.90
C VAL A 166 19.45 -9.27 -5.48
N VAL A 167 19.38 -8.92 -6.76
CA VAL A 167 18.15 -8.85 -7.55
C VAL A 167 18.28 -9.81 -8.72
N ILE A 168 17.31 -10.71 -8.87
CA ILE A 168 17.22 -11.67 -9.96
C ILE A 168 15.86 -11.50 -10.62
N ALA A 169 15.84 -11.04 -11.86
CA ALA A 169 14.63 -10.72 -12.60
C ALA A 169 14.54 -11.52 -13.91
N GLY A 170 13.54 -12.38 -14.07
CA GLY A 170 13.34 -13.17 -15.30
C GLY A 170 14.45 -14.16 -15.62
N THR A 171 15.34 -14.48 -14.68
CA THR A 171 16.44 -15.43 -14.86
C THR A 171 15.99 -16.84 -14.46
N THR A 172 16.43 -17.84 -15.24
CA THR A 172 16.24 -19.26 -14.90
C THR A 172 17.46 -19.79 -14.14
N LEU A 173 17.24 -20.43 -12.99
CA LEU A 173 18.23 -21.13 -12.18
C LEU A 173 17.87 -22.61 -12.22
N GLU A 174 18.68 -23.42 -12.89
CA GLU A 174 18.34 -24.82 -13.19
C GLU A 174 19.44 -25.83 -12.83
N GLY A 175 19.03 -26.95 -12.22
CA GLY A 175 19.92 -28.09 -12.01
C GLY A 175 21.08 -27.83 -11.05
N ALA A 176 20.95 -26.83 -10.16
CA ALA A 176 21.97 -26.51 -9.18
C ALA A 176 22.09 -27.58 -8.09
N SER A 177 23.28 -27.73 -7.53
CA SER A 177 23.50 -28.67 -6.43
C SER A 177 24.52 -28.15 -5.41
N ALA A 178 24.23 -28.38 -4.13
CA ALA A 178 25.16 -28.08 -3.06
C ALA A 178 24.95 -28.99 -1.85
N SER A 179 25.96 -29.05 -0.98
CA SER A 179 25.78 -29.68 0.34
C SER A 179 24.90 -28.84 1.29
N GLY A 180 24.98 -27.51 1.20
CA GLY A 180 24.08 -26.56 1.86
C GLY A 180 22.88 -26.21 0.99
N ALA A 181 22.60 -24.91 0.81
CA ALA A 181 21.52 -24.45 -0.07
C ALA A 181 21.84 -24.75 -1.54
N ALA A 182 20.95 -25.48 -2.22
CA ALA A 182 21.16 -25.99 -3.57
C ALA A 182 21.44 -24.86 -4.56
N SER A 183 20.63 -23.82 -4.52
CA SER A 183 20.66 -22.73 -5.50
C SER A 183 21.16 -21.44 -4.86
N ILE A 184 20.42 -20.86 -3.91
CA ILE A 184 20.74 -19.54 -3.34
C ILE A 184 21.00 -19.63 -1.84
N SER A 185 22.14 -19.10 -1.40
CA SER A 185 22.44 -18.87 0.02
C SER A 185 22.79 -17.39 0.25
N ILE A 186 22.02 -16.70 1.09
CA ILE A 186 22.25 -15.29 1.41
C ILE A 186 22.25 -15.04 2.92
N GLU A 187 23.23 -14.27 3.37
CA GLU A 187 23.36 -13.83 4.75
C GLU A 187 23.56 -12.31 4.85
N ASP A 188 22.88 -11.68 5.80
CA ASP A 188 23.00 -10.24 6.07
C ASP A 188 22.74 -9.34 4.86
N GLY A 189 21.73 -9.66 4.06
CA GLY A 189 21.54 -9.00 2.78
C GLY A 189 20.10 -8.59 2.48
N ALA A 190 19.86 -8.40 1.20
CA ALA A 190 18.54 -8.31 0.61
C ALA A 190 18.47 -9.19 -0.63
N LEU A 191 17.40 -9.96 -0.76
CA LEU A 191 17.12 -10.83 -1.90
C LEU A 191 15.79 -10.42 -2.54
N THR A 192 15.85 -10.10 -3.83
CA THR A 192 14.68 -9.87 -4.67
C THR A 192 14.66 -10.90 -5.79
N LEU A 193 13.58 -11.68 -5.88
CA LEU A 193 13.27 -12.55 -7.02
C LEU A 193 12.01 -12.02 -7.70
N GLU A 194 12.07 -11.77 -9.00
CA GLU A 194 10.95 -11.22 -9.78
C GLU A 194 10.82 -11.98 -11.11
N GLY A 195 9.73 -12.69 -11.34
CA GLY A 195 9.56 -13.45 -12.59
C GLY A 195 10.60 -14.57 -12.78
N ALA A 196 11.33 -14.97 -11.73
CA ALA A 196 12.41 -15.94 -11.82
C ALA A 196 11.86 -17.38 -11.82
N THR A 197 12.67 -18.33 -12.30
CA THR A 197 12.34 -19.77 -12.22
C THR A 197 13.49 -20.52 -11.60
N LEU A 198 13.23 -21.21 -10.49
CA LEU A 198 14.19 -22.09 -9.81
C LEU A 198 13.70 -23.53 -9.95
N GLN A 199 14.45 -24.35 -10.69
CA GLN A 199 14.00 -25.69 -11.07
C GLN A 199 15.08 -26.76 -11.06
N ASP A 200 14.64 -28.02 -10.95
CA ASP A 200 15.48 -29.22 -11.07
C ASP A 200 16.70 -29.27 -10.13
N ALA A 201 16.73 -28.45 -9.08
CA ALA A 201 17.86 -28.39 -8.16
C ALA A 201 17.80 -29.53 -7.14
N THR A 202 18.97 -29.98 -6.68
CA THR A 202 19.09 -31.09 -5.71
C THR A 202 20.07 -30.76 -4.59
N SER A 203 19.63 -30.85 -3.33
CA SER A 203 20.51 -30.64 -2.16
C SER A 203 20.25 -31.54 -0.96
N GLY A 204 21.26 -31.56 -0.07
CA GLY A 204 21.19 -32.16 1.27
C GLY A 204 20.62 -31.25 2.36
N GLU A 205 20.35 -29.97 2.07
CA GLU A 205 19.70 -29.04 3.00
C GLU A 205 18.50 -28.37 2.31
N GLY A 206 18.58 -27.10 1.89
CA GLY A 206 17.45 -26.38 1.26
C GLY A 206 17.69 -26.00 -0.19
N LEU A 207 16.74 -25.35 -0.85
CA LEU A 207 16.92 -24.74 -2.18
C LEU A 207 17.43 -23.31 -2.04
N VAL A 208 16.72 -22.51 -1.23
CA VAL A 208 17.06 -21.14 -0.90
C VAL A 208 17.11 -20.97 0.62
N THR A 209 18.25 -20.47 1.11
CA THR A 209 18.45 -20.12 2.51
C THR A 209 18.74 -18.63 2.62
N ALA A 210 17.94 -17.91 3.39
CA ALA A 210 18.10 -16.49 3.65
C ALA A 210 18.16 -16.22 5.16
N LEU A 211 19.32 -15.79 5.67
CA LEU A 211 19.51 -15.50 7.09
C LEU A 211 19.73 -14.01 7.32
N ARG A 212 19.02 -13.44 8.29
CA ARG A 212 19.02 -12.00 8.63
C ARG A 212 18.89 -11.12 7.38
N THR A 213 18.02 -11.54 6.46
CA THR A 213 17.94 -10.99 5.10
C THR A 213 16.54 -10.46 4.81
N LEU A 214 16.44 -9.28 4.21
CA LEU A 214 15.18 -8.79 3.63
C LEU A 214 14.84 -9.63 2.39
N VAL A 215 13.63 -10.17 2.30
CA VAL A 215 13.24 -11.05 1.19
C VAL A 215 11.98 -10.52 0.51
N TRP A 216 12.07 -10.33 -0.80
CA TRP A 216 10.95 -10.02 -1.69
C TRP A 216 10.93 -11.03 -2.83
N ILE A 217 9.84 -11.78 -2.96
CA ILE A 217 9.65 -12.77 -4.02
C ILE A 217 8.34 -12.44 -4.70
N ASP A 218 8.39 -12.23 -6.01
CA ASP A 218 7.23 -11.88 -6.84
C ASP A 218 7.25 -12.67 -8.15
N ASP A 219 6.09 -13.14 -8.59
CA ASP A 219 5.90 -13.93 -9.83
C ASP A 219 6.96 -15.02 -10.05
N THR A 220 7.42 -15.66 -8.97
CA THR A 220 8.54 -16.60 -9.02
C THR A 220 8.05 -18.03 -8.97
N ARG A 221 8.66 -18.89 -9.79
CA ARG A 221 8.30 -20.31 -9.89
C ARG A 221 9.38 -21.19 -9.27
N PHE A 222 8.96 -22.12 -8.42
CA PHE A 222 9.79 -23.15 -7.80
C PHE A 222 9.28 -24.51 -8.25
N GLU A 223 10.00 -25.16 -9.17
CA GLU A 223 9.49 -26.32 -9.91
C GLU A 223 10.41 -27.54 -9.78
N ASP A 224 9.84 -28.70 -9.49
CA ASP A 224 10.53 -30.00 -9.59
C ASP A 224 11.88 -30.09 -8.82
N ASN A 225 12.01 -29.34 -7.72
CA ASN A 225 13.23 -29.37 -6.89
C ASN A 225 13.18 -30.51 -5.86
N HIS A 226 14.34 -31.05 -5.51
CA HIS A 226 14.47 -32.11 -4.51
C HIS A 226 15.39 -31.72 -3.35
N THR A 227 14.84 -31.53 -2.16
CA THR A 227 15.60 -31.09 -0.96
C THR A 227 15.31 -31.93 0.26
N THR A 228 16.34 -32.24 1.07
CA THR A 228 16.16 -33.02 2.31
C THR A 228 15.88 -32.18 3.57
N SER A 229 15.94 -30.85 3.45
CA SER A 229 15.41 -29.87 4.42
C SER A 229 14.47 -28.91 3.69
N SER A 230 14.12 -27.77 4.31
CA SER A 230 13.12 -26.86 3.76
C SER A 230 13.53 -26.28 2.42
N LEU A 231 12.59 -26.23 1.47
CA LEU A 231 12.84 -25.69 0.14
C LEU A 231 13.23 -24.22 0.24
N LEU A 232 12.38 -23.39 0.84
CA LEU A 232 12.69 -21.99 1.16
C LEU A 232 12.74 -21.81 2.69
N SER A 233 13.92 -21.47 3.21
CA SER A 233 14.16 -21.21 4.62
C SER A 233 14.56 -19.75 4.82
N ILE A 234 13.72 -18.99 5.51
CA ILE A 234 13.90 -17.55 5.74
C ILE A 234 13.93 -17.29 7.25
N ASP A 235 15.08 -16.84 7.74
CA ASP A 235 15.23 -16.21 9.05
C ASP A 235 15.46 -14.72 8.83
N SER A 236 14.52 -13.87 9.25
CA SER A 236 14.61 -12.43 9.02
C SER A 236 14.26 -11.58 10.23
N SER A 237 15.03 -10.50 10.40
CA SER A 237 14.65 -9.36 11.24
C SER A 237 13.99 -8.23 10.42
N SER A 238 13.80 -8.44 9.12
CA SER A 238 13.24 -7.52 8.14
C SER A 238 12.01 -8.15 7.46
N GLY A 239 11.26 -7.34 6.71
CA GLY A 239 10.03 -7.81 6.06
C GLY A 239 10.26 -9.00 5.11
N VAL A 240 9.26 -9.86 5.00
CA VAL A 240 9.24 -10.98 4.05
C VAL A 240 7.96 -10.89 3.24
N SER A 241 8.09 -10.83 1.92
CA SER A 241 6.95 -10.82 0.99
C SER A 241 7.13 -11.93 -0.04
N VAL A 242 6.10 -12.75 -0.21
CA VAL A 242 5.99 -13.77 -1.26
C VAL A 242 4.66 -13.57 -1.97
N LEU A 243 4.71 -13.05 -3.20
CA LEU A 243 3.56 -12.56 -3.95
C LEU A 243 3.50 -13.29 -5.29
N GLY A 244 2.30 -13.59 -5.78
CA GLY A 244 2.08 -14.12 -7.13
C GLY A 244 2.90 -15.36 -7.50
N SER A 245 3.38 -16.14 -6.53
CA SER A 245 4.40 -17.16 -6.78
C SER A 245 3.82 -18.57 -6.80
N ALA A 246 4.54 -19.52 -7.39
CA ALA A 246 4.08 -20.90 -7.53
C ALA A 246 5.14 -21.92 -7.10
N PHE A 247 4.71 -22.88 -6.29
CA PHE A 247 5.53 -24.00 -5.81
C PHE A 247 4.87 -25.31 -6.25
N THR A 248 5.45 -25.98 -7.25
CA THR A 248 4.85 -27.16 -7.87
C THR A 248 5.89 -28.26 -8.13
N GLY A 249 5.50 -29.53 -7.95
CA GLY A 249 6.37 -30.66 -8.28
C GLY A 249 7.57 -30.88 -7.33
N ASN A 250 7.74 -30.04 -6.32
CA ASN A 250 8.86 -30.13 -5.38
C ASN A 250 8.72 -31.35 -4.44
N GLU A 251 9.80 -32.13 -4.31
CA GLU A 251 9.94 -33.24 -3.36
C GLU A 251 10.80 -32.78 -2.19
N VAL A 252 10.17 -32.58 -1.03
CA VAL A 252 10.79 -31.94 0.13
C VAL A 252 10.60 -32.82 1.36
N ASP A 253 11.68 -33.08 2.11
CA ASP A 253 11.60 -33.76 3.41
C ASP A 253 11.40 -32.76 4.59
N GLY A 254 11.77 -31.48 4.41
CA GLY A 254 11.57 -30.38 5.35
C GLY A 254 10.28 -29.58 5.11
N ASP A 255 10.29 -28.26 5.24
CA ASP A 255 9.11 -27.43 4.92
C ASP A 255 9.18 -26.87 3.50
N LEU A 256 8.06 -26.71 2.79
CA LEU A 256 8.08 -26.03 1.48
C LEU A 256 8.43 -24.54 1.65
N LEU A 257 7.81 -23.85 2.61
CA LEU A 257 8.17 -22.50 3.01
C LEU A 257 8.25 -22.40 4.54
N SER A 258 9.43 -22.10 5.07
CA SER A 258 9.68 -21.88 6.49
C SER A 258 10.11 -20.43 6.72
N VAL A 259 9.34 -19.68 7.51
CA VAL A 259 9.62 -18.28 7.82
C VAL A 259 9.65 -18.07 9.33
N LEU A 260 10.82 -17.71 9.83
CA LEU A 260 11.04 -17.14 11.15
C LEU A 260 11.27 -15.64 10.98
N SER A 261 10.30 -14.80 11.38
CA SER A 261 10.48 -13.36 11.28
C SER A 261 9.93 -12.59 12.46
N SER A 262 10.69 -11.60 12.91
CA SER A 262 10.21 -10.60 13.89
C SER A 262 9.55 -9.39 13.23
N ALA A 263 9.58 -9.30 11.90
CA ALA A 263 8.94 -8.28 11.10
C ALA A 263 7.69 -8.85 10.42
N PRO A 264 6.85 -8.00 9.78
CA PRO A 264 5.68 -8.47 9.05
C PRO A 264 6.05 -9.44 7.93
N VAL A 265 5.23 -10.48 7.79
CA VAL A 265 5.31 -11.48 6.72
C VAL A 265 4.03 -11.38 5.89
N GLU A 266 4.17 -11.27 4.58
CA GLU A 266 3.05 -11.34 3.64
C GLU A 266 3.28 -12.50 2.68
N VAL A 267 2.27 -13.35 2.56
CA VAL A 267 2.19 -14.34 1.49
C VAL A 267 0.86 -14.12 0.80
N ALA A 268 0.89 -13.74 -0.46
CA ALA A 268 -0.33 -13.45 -1.20
C ALA A 268 -0.33 -14.01 -2.62
N GLN A 269 -1.51 -14.34 -3.13
CA GLN A 269 -1.69 -14.81 -4.52
C GLN A 269 -0.76 -15.98 -4.87
N THR A 270 -0.39 -16.80 -3.88
CA THR A 270 0.65 -17.81 -4.02
C THR A 270 0.01 -19.21 -4.03
N LEU A 271 0.43 -20.02 -5.00
CA LEU A 271 0.13 -21.45 -5.05
C LEU A 271 1.24 -22.21 -4.31
N LEU A 272 0.92 -22.75 -3.16
CA LEU A 272 1.79 -23.60 -2.35
C LEU A 272 1.33 -25.04 -2.47
N CYS A 273 1.98 -25.83 -3.33
CA CYS A 273 1.75 -27.28 -3.35
C CYS A 273 2.95 -28.06 -2.82
N GLY A 274 2.74 -28.73 -1.68
CA GLY A 274 3.74 -29.61 -1.06
C GLY A 274 3.48 -31.08 -1.38
N GLY A 275 4.53 -31.78 -1.81
CA GLY A 275 4.64 -33.24 -1.89
C GLY A 275 5.54 -33.82 -0.79
N GLY A 276 5.45 -35.13 -0.55
CA GLY A 276 6.41 -35.85 0.31
C GLY A 276 6.12 -35.80 1.82
N HIS A 277 7.17 -35.70 2.64
CA HIS A 277 7.10 -35.66 4.10
C HIS A 277 7.11 -34.23 4.67
N ALA A 278 6.74 -33.23 3.85
CA ALA A 278 6.87 -31.81 4.17
C ALA A 278 5.64 -31.14 4.78
N GLN A 279 5.88 -30.19 5.68
CA GLN A 279 4.91 -29.14 6.02
C GLN A 279 4.85 -28.14 4.86
N THR A 280 3.68 -27.58 4.54
CA THR A 280 3.59 -26.66 3.39
C THR A 280 4.06 -25.26 3.75
N LEU A 281 3.54 -24.67 4.83
CA LEU A 281 3.92 -23.33 5.27
C LEU A 281 4.11 -23.31 6.78
N VAL A 282 5.31 -22.95 7.23
CA VAL A 282 5.64 -22.81 8.65
C VAL A 282 5.99 -21.37 8.97
N LEU A 283 5.28 -20.79 9.94
CA LEU A 283 5.46 -19.43 10.41
C LEU A 283 5.79 -19.47 11.90
N THR A 284 6.95 -18.95 12.29
CA THR A 284 7.39 -18.96 13.70
C THR A 284 7.53 -17.54 14.24
N ASP A 285 6.81 -17.24 15.33
CA ASP A 285 6.79 -15.93 16.01
C ASP A 285 6.51 -14.70 15.11
N SER A 286 5.93 -14.92 13.93
CA SER A 286 5.67 -13.89 12.90
C SER A 286 4.32 -13.20 13.07
N VAL A 287 4.25 -11.93 12.63
CA VAL A 287 2.97 -11.26 12.31
C VAL A 287 2.74 -11.45 10.81
N ALA A 288 1.90 -12.42 10.46
CA ALA A 288 1.73 -12.87 9.09
C ALA A 288 0.34 -12.56 8.53
N LEU A 289 0.32 -12.12 7.28
CA LEU A 289 -0.87 -11.90 6.49
C LEU A 289 -0.85 -12.85 5.30
N LEU A 290 -1.83 -13.76 5.26
CA LEU A 290 -1.99 -14.73 4.17
C LEU A 290 -3.25 -14.36 3.38
N ARG A 291 -3.11 -13.94 2.13
CA ARG A 291 -4.24 -13.51 1.29
C ARG A 291 -4.28 -14.24 -0.04
N ASN A 292 -5.45 -14.68 -0.48
CA ASN A 292 -5.62 -15.23 -1.82
C ASN A 292 -4.66 -16.39 -2.15
N ASN A 293 -4.31 -17.22 -1.16
CA ASN A 293 -3.40 -18.32 -1.37
C ASN A 293 -4.17 -19.62 -1.63
N ILE A 294 -3.60 -20.49 -2.46
CA ILE A 294 -3.99 -21.90 -2.51
C ILE A 294 -2.89 -22.70 -1.82
N VAL A 295 -3.24 -23.38 -0.75
CA VAL A 295 -2.34 -24.28 -0.01
C VAL A 295 -2.85 -25.70 -0.18
N MET A 296 -2.12 -26.48 -0.97
CA MET A 296 -2.39 -27.89 -1.24
C MET A 296 -1.33 -28.74 -0.55
N ASN A 297 -1.73 -29.39 0.53
CA ASN A 297 -0.88 -30.36 1.21
C ASN A 297 -1.23 -31.77 0.74
N THR A 298 -0.33 -32.40 -0.01
CA THR A 298 -0.53 -33.79 -0.47
C THR A 298 0.10 -34.83 0.47
N SER A 299 0.74 -34.40 1.56
CA SER A 299 1.38 -35.28 2.54
C SER A 299 0.37 -35.87 3.54
N PRO A 300 0.38 -37.20 3.77
CA PRO A 300 -0.51 -37.85 4.73
C PRO A 300 -0.14 -37.66 6.20
N LEU A 301 1.05 -37.11 6.51
CA LEU A 301 1.61 -37.08 7.87
C LEU A 301 1.96 -35.67 8.37
N GLN A 302 1.75 -34.64 7.57
CA GLN A 302 2.14 -33.26 7.88
C GLN A 302 0.95 -32.32 7.73
N HIS A 303 1.14 -31.06 8.13
CA HIS A 303 0.11 -30.03 8.11
C HIS A 303 0.29 -29.08 6.93
N GLY A 304 -0.80 -28.42 6.54
CA GLY A 304 -0.78 -27.38 5.52
C GLY A 304 -0.02 -26.15 6.05
N VAL A 305 -0.66 -25.41 6.95
CA VAL A 305 -0.05 -24.27 7.64
C VAL A 305 0.26 -24.62 9.08
N VAL A 306 1.44 -24.27 9.57
CA VAL A 306 1.83 -24.37 10.98
C VAL A 306 2.26 -22.99 11.46
N ALA A 307 1.54 -22.43 12.43
CA ALA A 307 1.94 -21.21 13.11
C ALA A 307 2.41 -21.51 14.54
N LEU A 308 3.68 -21.27 14.81
CA LEU A 308 4.32 -21.48 16.10
C LEU A 308 4.52 -20.13 16.80
N GLY A 309 3.42 -19.54 17.28
CA GLY A 309 3.45 -18.21 17.91
C GLY A 309 3.00 -17.07 16.99
N GLY A 310 3.14 -15.84 17.46
CA GLY A 310 2.79 -14.64 16.68
C GLY A 310 1.29 -14.42 16.43
N ARG A 311 0.97 -13.74 15.32
CA ARG A 311 -0.40 -13.48 14.85
C ARG A 311 -0.48 -13.80 13.37
N VAL A 312 -1.41 -14.67 12.99
CA VAL A 312 -1.66 -15.01 11.58
C VAL A 312 -3.07 -14.57 11.21
N ASP A 313 -3.17 -13.68 10.24
CA ASP A 313 -4.43 -13.27 9.63
C ASP A 313 -4.52 -13.89 8.23
N VAL A 314 -5.54 -14.69 8.01
CA VAL A 314 -5.81 -15.41 6.76
C VAL A 314 -7.07 -14.83 6.14
N GLN A 315 -7.00 -14.46 4.87
CA GLN A 315 -8.11 -13.89 4.12
C GLN A 315 -8.20 -14.56 2.75
N HIS A 316 -9.43 -14.87 2.31
CA HIS A 316 -9.69 -15.32 0.94
C HIS A 316 -8.80 -16.50 0.49
N SER A 317 -8.40 -17.39 1.39
CA SER A 317 -7.44 -18.45 1.09
C SER A 317 -8.09 -19.84 1.07
N HIS A 318 -7.58 -20.73 0.23
CA HIS A 318 -8.07 -22.09 0.07
C HIS A 318 -7.03 -23.07 0.63
N PHE A 319 -7.42 -23.85 1.64
CA PHE A 319 -6.59 -24.89 2.22
C PHE A 319 -7.18 -26.25 1.86
N VAL A 320 -6.40 -27.09 1.21
CA VAL A 320 -6.80 -28.43 0.81
C VAL A 320 -5.76 -29.42 1.27
N SER A 321 -6.21 -30.41 2.04
CA SER A 321 -5.35 -31.47 2.56
C SER A 321 -5.69 -32.81 1.88
N GLY A 322 -4.67 -33.63 1.67
CA GLY A 322 -4.82 -35.01 1.22
C GLY A 322 -5.39 -35.94 2.30
N SER A 323 -5.66 -37.18 1.92
CA SER A 323 -6.03 -38.29 2.80
C SER A 323 -4.85 -38.71 3.69
N ALA A 324 -5.04 -38.73 5.02
CA ALA A 324 -4.08 -39.27 5.97
C ALA A 324 -4.50 -40.69 6.40
N PRO A 325 -3.82 -41.77 5.96
CA PRO A 325 -4.14 -43.13 6.39
C PRO A 325 -3.76 -43.41 7.85
N GLU A 326 -2.80 -42.65 8.41
CA GLU A 326 -2.27 -42.84 9.76
C GLU A 326 -2.19 -41.51 10.53
N GLY A 327 -3.35 -40.90 10.77
CA GLY A 327 -3.62 -39.89 11.82
C GLY A 327 -2.54 -38.85 12.14
N GLY A 328 -2.73 -37.61 11.65
CA GLY A 328 -1.95 -36.45 12.10
C GLY A 328 -2.09 -35.18 11.25
N SER A 329 -2.58 -35.27 10.01
CA SER A 329 -2.65 -34.08 9.14
C SER A 329 -3.73 -33.08 9.59
N THR A 330 -3.38 -31.79 9.69
CA THR A 330 -4.34 -30.68 9.80
C THR A 330 -4.10 -29.64 8.69
N ALA A 331 -5.13 -28.89 8.30
CA ALA A 331 -4.96 -27.85 7.28
C ALA A 331 -4.29 -26.62 7.90
N VAL A 332 -4.64 -26.31 9.15
CA VAL A 332 -4.02 -25.23 9.93
C VAL A 332 -3.74 -25.70 11.36
N HIS A 333 -2.46 -25.74 11.73
CA HIS A 333 -1.97 -26.05 13.07
C HIS A 333 -1.51 -24.77 13.77
N LEU A 334 -1.94 -24.56 15.01
CA LEU A 334 -1.43 -23.51 15.87
C LEU A 334 -0.68 -24.12 17.07
N GLY A 335 0.63 -23.89 17.14
CA GLY A 335 1.44 -24.22 18.31
C GLY A 335 1.44 -23.13 19.38
N GLY A 336 0.83 -21.98 19.09
CA GLY A 336 0.77 -20.79 19.94
C GLY A 336 0.37 -19.55 19.12
N GLY A 337 0.14 -18.40 19.78
CA GLY A 337 -0.22 -17.14 19.10
C GLY A 337 -1.72 -16.92 18.91
N THR A 338 -2.12 -16.10 17.93
CA THR A 338 -3.52 -15.84 17.56
C THR A 338 -3.75 -16.05 16.06
N LEU A 339 -4.95 -16.52 15.71
CA LEU A 339 -5.34 -16.79 14.32
C LEU A 339 -6.67 -16.09 14.01
N SER A 340 -6.73 -15.37 12.90
CA SER A 340 -7.98 -14.91 12.30
C SER A 340 -8.09 -15.51 10.91
N ILE A 341 -9.20 -16.18 10.61
CA ILE A 341 -9.52 -16.62 9.25
C ILE A 341 -10.82 -15.97 8.83
N VAL A 342 -10.79 -15.30 7.69
CA VAL A 342 -11.91 -14.57 7.12
C VAL A 342 -12.11 -15.00 5.68
N ARG A 343 -13.36 -15.20 5.26
CA ARG A 343 -13.74 -15.48 3.86
C ARG A 343 -12.92 -16.56 3.17
N SER A 344 -12.59 -17.64 3.89
CA SER A 344 -11.68 -18.68 3.41
C SER A 344 -12.37 -20.04 3.31
N PHE A 345 -11.78 -20.94 2.53
CA PHE A 345 -12.23 -22.32 2.38
C PHE A 345 -11.21 -23.28 2.98
N ILE A 346 -11.67 -24.19 3.84
CA ILE A 346 -10.86 -25.27 4.40
C ILE A 346 -11.51 -26.60 4.02
N GLY A 347 -10.95 -27.23 2.99
CA GLY A 347 -11.46 -28.42 2.37
C GLY A 347 -10.68 -29.68 2.75
N TRP A 348 -11.40 -30.80 2.69
CA TRP A 348 -10.85 -32.14 2.46
C TRP A 348 -9.84 -32.63 3.47
N GLN A 349 -10.33 -33.47 4.37
CA GLN A 349 -9.53 -34.27 5.30
C GLN A 349 -10.23 -35.60 5.50
N ASP A 350 -9.95 -36.57 4.62
CA ASP A 350 -10.45 -37.91 4.83
C ASP A 350 -9.62 -38.56 5.97
N ASN A 351 -10.31 -38.98 7.05
CA ASN A 351 -9.74 -39.67 8.21
C ASN A 351 -8.69 -38.90 9.04
N ALA A 352 -8.63 -37.57 8.97
CA ALA A 352 -7.76 -36.81 9.86
C ALA A 352 -8.18 -36.97 11.32
N THR A 353 -7.22 -37.33 12.19
CA THR A 353 -7.44 -37.43 13.64
C THR A 353 -7.39 -36.08 14.35
N GLU A 354 -6.75 -35.07 13.74
CA GLU A 354 -6.50 -33.75 14.32
C GLU A 354 -7.53 -32.68 13.88
N GLY A 355 -8.35 -32.97 12.87
CA GLY A 355 -9.38 -32.06 12.37
C GLY A 355 -8.82 -30.92 11.50
N ALA A 356 -9.72 -30.13 10.91
CA ALA A 356 -9.39 -29.10 9.92
C ALA A 356 -8.47 -27.99 10.48
N VAL A 357 -8.66 -27.64 11.75
CA VAL A 357 -7.84 -26.67 12.48
C VAL A 357 -7.48 -27.26 13.84
N TRP A 358 -6.20 -27.23 14.21
CA TRP A 358 -5.68 -27.82 15.44
C TRP A 358 -4.93 -26.81 16.32
N GLY A 359 -4.91 -27.04 17.63
CA GLY A 359 -4.07 -26.28 18.57
C GLY A 359 -4.57 -24.85 18.90
N VAL A 360 -5.88 -24.63 18.77
CA VAL A 360 -6.50 -23.31 18.91
C VAL A 360 -6.29 -22.66 20.29
N SER A 361 -5.85 -21.40 20.29
CA SER A 361 -5.69 -20.57 21.49
C SER A 361 -6.89 -19.64 21.72
N SER A 362 -7.01 -19.07 22.92
CA SER A 362 -7.99 -18.02 23.20
C SER A 362 -7.74 -16.79 22.32
N GLY A 363 -8.75 -16.35 21.57
CA GLY A 363 -8.64 -15.23 20.62
C GLY A 363 -8.66 -15.65 19.15
N THR A 364 -8.69 -16.95 18.87
CA THR A 364 -8.88 -17.47 17.51
C THR A 364 -10.28 -17.12 16.99
N THR A 365 -10.36 -16.52 15.79
CA THR A 365 -11.60 -16.10 15.15
C THR A 365 -11.72 -16.73 13.76
N LEU A 366 -12.87 -17.33 13.48
CA LEU A 366 -13.23 -17.84 12.16
C LEU A 366 -14.52 -17.13 11.74
N ARG A 367 -14.45 -16.36 10.67
CA ARG A 367 -15.57 -15.56 10.18
C ARG A 367 -15.80 -15.85 8.71
N ASP A 368 -17.06 -16.06 8.34
CA ASP A 368 -17.45 -16.27 6.95
C ASP A 368 -16.54 -17.37 6.34
N THR A 369 -16.34 -18.51 7.03
CA THR A 369 -15.37 -19.55 6.63
C THR A 369 -16.11 -20.87 6.41
N LEU A 370 -15.81 -21.56 5.30
CA LEU A 370 -16.51 -22.77 4.90
C LEU A 370 -15.65 -24.03 5.09
N PHE A 371 -16.25 -25.10 5.59
CA PHE A 371 -15.58 -26.37 5.92
C PHE A 371 -16.22 -27.57 5.20
N HIS A 372 -15.42 -28.47 4.65
CA HIS A 372 -15.93 -29.72 4.07
C HIS A 372 -16.41 -30.72 5.15
N GLN A 373 -15.61 -30.99 6.19
CA GLN A 373 -15.98 -31.76 7.38
C GLN A 373 -15.36 -31.12 8.63
N ILE A 374 -16.18 -30.78 9.64
CA ILE A 374 -15.76 -30.08 10.87
C ILE A 374 -15.35 -31.08 11.95
N VAL A 375 -14.21 -30.88 12.64
CA VAL A 375 -14.11 -30.48 14.07
C VAL A 375 -12.76 -29.81 14.36
N PRO A 376 -12.68 -28.61 14.98
CA PRO A 376 -11.49 -28.18 15.71
C PRO A 376 -11.25 -29.13 16.88
N SER A 377 -10.14 -29.86 16.91
CA SER A 377 -9.86 -30.75 18.05
C SER A 377 -9.03 -30.02 19.13
N ASP A 378 -9.51 -30.15 20.38
CA ASP A 378 -9.10 -29.43 21.60
C ASP A 378 -9.52 -27.93 21.69
N THR A 379 -10.72 -27.70 22.22
CA THR A 379 -11.25 -26.36 22.57
C THR A 379 -11.00 -26.00 24.04
N SER A 380 -9.77 -26.14 24.52
CA SER A 380 -9.39 -25.54 25.81
C SER A 380 -9.46 -23.99 25.76
N GLY A 381 -9.43 -23.40 24.56
CA GLY A 381 -9.73 -21.98 24.28
C GLY A 381 -11.07 -21.76 23.57
N SER A 382 -11.75 -20.64 23.84
CA SER A 382 -12.98 -20.25 23.13
C SER A 382 -12.66 -19.78 21.71
N VAL A 383 -13.05 -20.56 20.70
CA VAL A 383 -13.03 -20.16 19.28
C VAL A 383 -14.32 -19.41 18.95
N SER A 384 -14.22 -18.23 18.33
CA SER A 384 -15.40 -17.51 17.85
C SER A 384 -15.71 -17.91 16.41
N LEU A 385 -16.90 -18.50 16.19
CA LEU A 385 -17.40 -18.90 14.89
C LEU A 385 -18.49 -17.92 14.47
N ILE A 386 -18.27 -17.19 13.37
CA ILE A 386 -19.22 -16.21 12.83
C ILE A 386 -19.56 -16.62 11.40
N ASN A 387 -20.84 -16.91 11.11
CA ASN A 387 -21.31 -17.30 9.76
C ASN A 387 -20.53 -18.45 9.10
N THR A 388 -20.05 -19.41 9.88
CA THR A 388 -19.33 -20.58 9.37
C THR A 388 -20.29 -21.74 9.09
N SER A 389 -20.11 -22.46 7.97
CA SER A 389 -20.94 -23.63 7.63
C SER A 389 -20.10 -24.88 7.32
N ALA A 390 -20.61 -26.05 7.74
CA ALA A 390 -20.09 -27.35 7.32
C ALA A 390 -20.92 -27.89 6.15
N GLY A 391 -20.26 -28.35 5.09
CA GLY A 391 -20.92 -29.03 3.98
C GLY A 391 -19.95 -29.34 2.84
N ASP A 392 -20.22 -30.43 2.12
CA ASP A 392 -19.51 -30.71 0.87
C ASP A 392 -19.87 -29.63 -0.17
N PRO A 393 -18.93 -28.76 -0.57
CA PRO A 393 -19.22 -27.68 -1.50
C PRO A 393 -19.32 -28.16 -2.95
N GLY A 394 -19.10 -29.45 -3.21
CA GLY A 394 -19.12 -30.03 -4.55
C GLY A 394 -17.79 -29.94 -5.29
N PHE A 395 -16.68 -29.65 -4.60
CA PHE A 395 -15.35 -29.74 -5.20
C PHE A 395 -15.01 -31.19 -5.55
N PRO A 396 -14.34 -31.44 -6.69
CA PRO A 396 -13.82 -32.77 -6.99
C PRO A 396 -12.71 -33.16 -6.01
N ARG A 397 -12.61 -34.47 -5.76
CA ARG A 397 -11.47 -35.16 -5.12
C ARG A 397 -10.20 -34.79 -5.90
N PRO A 398 -9.24 -34.01 -5.36
CA PRO A 398 -7.92 -33.99 -5.97
C PRO A 398 -7.34 -35.42 -5.85
N PRO A 399 -6.74 -35.97 -6.92
CA PRO A 399 -6.01 -37.23 -6.81
C PRO A 399 -4.93 -37.14 -5.73
N GLU A 400 -4.63 -38.23 -5.04
CA GLU A 400 -3.51 -38.28 -4.09
C GLU A 400 -2.21 -37.85 -4.80
N GLY A 401 -1.47 -36.90 -4.20
CA GLY A 401 -0.25 -36.34 -4.80
C GLY A 401 -0.49 -35.32 -5.93
N SER A 402 -1.73 -34.95 -6.23
CA SER A 402 -2.02 -33.95 -7.26
C SER A 402 -1.82 -32.53 -6.72
N CYS A 403 -0.95 -31.79 -7.41
CA CYS A 403 -0.77 -30.35 -7.26
C CYS A 403 -1.56 -29.54 -8.29
N ASP A 404 -2.63 -30.12 -8.84
CA ASP A 404 -3.41 -29.44 -9.88
C ASP A 404 -4.43 -28.49 -9.21
N PRO A 405 -4.23 -27.16 -9.30
CA PRO A 405 -5.10 -26.19 -8.67
C PRO A 405 -6.51 -26.17 -9.29
N TRP A 406 -6.71 -26.75 -10.49
CA TRP A 406 -8.03 -26.86 -11.10
C TRP A 406 -9.02 -27.69 -10.26
N TYR A 407 -8.54 -28.54 -9.35
CA TYR A 407 -9.39 -29.29 -8.41
C TYR A 407 -9.93 -28.44 -7.26
N VAL A 408 -9.38 -27.24 -7.05
CA VAL A 408 -9.76 -26.33 -5.95
C VAL A 408 -10.37 -25.01 -6.45
N ILE A 409 -10.64 -24.92 -7.76
CA ILE A 409 -11.48 -23.87 -8.35
C ILE A 409 -12.95 -24.26 -8.19
N PRO A 410 -13.80 -23.42 -7.59
CA PRO A 410 -15.21 -23.70 -7.49
C PRO A 410 -15.84 -23.77 -8.88
N PRO A 411 -16.83 -24.67 -9.13
CA PRO A 411 -17.55 -24.66 -10.39
C PRO A 411 -18.16 -23.26 -10.65
N PRO A 412 -18.11 -22.74 -11.89
CA PRO A 412 -18.75 -21.46 -12.23
C PRO A 412 -20.23 -21.45 -11.82
N GLY A 413 -20.66 -20.39 -11.13
CA GLY A 413 -22.00 -20.22 -10.60
C GLY A 413 -22.32 -21.01 -9.32
N SER A 414 -21.31 -21.57 -8.65
CA SER A 414 -21.48 -22.16 -7.32
C SER A 414 -21.71 -21.07 -6.27
N LEU A 415 -22.23 -21.45 -5.09
CA LEU A 415 -22.38 -20.50 -3.98
C LEU A 415 -21.06 -19.76 -3.71
N LEU A 416 -19.91 -20.44 -3.70
CA LEU A 416 -18.57 -19.85 -3.45
C LEU A 416 -18.20 -18.74 -4.45
N ASP A 417 -18.64 -18.86 -5.71
CA ASP A 417 -18.48 -17.87 -6.80
C ASP A 417 -19.35 -16.61 -6.55
N THR A 418 -20.42 -16.72 -5.76
CA THR A 418 -21.39 -15.64 -5.47
C THR A 418 -21.20 -14.99 -4.08
N ILE A 419 -20.45 -15.62 -3.16
CA ILE A 419 -20.19 -15.11 -1.78
C ILE A 419 -18.77 -14.57 -1.58
N GLY A 420 -17.96 -14.46 -2.64
CA GLY A 420 -16.60 -13.93 -2.56
C GLY A 420 -15.67 -14.79 -1.71
N TYR A 421 -15.93 -16.10 -1.63
CA TYR A 421 -15.03 -17.06 -0.98
C TYR A 421 -14.08 -17.61 -2.03
N GLY A 422 -13.04 -16.85 -2.37
CA GLY A 422 -12.14 -17.24 -3.45
C GLY A 422 -10.75 -16.63 -3.30
N ALA A 423 -9.73 -17.48 -3.39
CA ALA A 423 -8.36 -17.06 -3.71
C ALA A 423 -8.22 -16.55 -5.16
N PHE A 424 -9.23 -16.83 -5.99
CA PHE A 424 -9.32 -16.48 -7.40
C PHE A 424 -10.77 -16.16 -7.74
N ALA A 425 -11.11 -14.89 -7.93
CA ALA A 425 -12.35 -14.47 -8.58
C ALA A 425 -12.18 -14.55 -10.12
N GLY A 426 -11.69 -15.69 -10.65
CA GLY A 426 -11.35 -15.82 -12.06
C GLY A 426 -11.00 -17.26 -12.52
N PRO A 427 -10.96 -17.51 -13.85
CA PRO A 427 -10.78 -18.84 -14.43
C PRO A 427 -9.32 -19.32 -14.53
N ASP A 428 -8.31 -18.52 -14.16
CA ASP A 428 -6.89 -18.91 -14.26
C ASP A 428 -6.29 -19.23 -12.87
N PRO A 429 -5.82 -20.46 -12.62
CA PRO A 429 -5.19 -20.84 -11.36
C PRO A 429 -3.69 -20.55 -11.28
N PHE A 430 -3.09 -20.04 -12.36
CA PHE A 430 -1.70 -19.58 -12.33
C PHE A 430 -1.71 -18.05 -12.30
N PRO A 431 -1.05 -17.41 -11.31
CA PRO A 431 -0.84 -15.97 -11.36
C PRO A 431 0.01 -15.67 -12.59
N THR A 432 -0.64 -15.33 -13.70
CA THR A 432 -0.13 -14.27 -14.54
C THR A 432 -0.80 -13.00 -14.06
N SER A 433 -0.09 -11.88 -14.12
CA SER A 433 -0.44 -10.57 -13.59
C SER A 433 -1.82 -10.04 -14.05
N GLU A 434 -2.91 -10.65 -13.61
CA GLU A 434 -4.26 -10.24 -13.90
C GLU A 434 -4.76 -9.40 -12.73
N GLY A 435 -4.53 -8.09 -12.86
CA GLY A 435 -5.31 -7.03 -12.21
C GLY A 435 -5.27 -6.94 -10.67
N PRO A 436 -5.50 -5.75 -10.12
CA PRO A 436 -5.91 -5.60 -8.73
C PRO A 436 -7.20 -6.37 -8.42
N LEU A 437 -7.44 -6.60 -7.12
CA LEU A 437 -8.52 -7.44 -6.61
C LEU A 437 -9.78 -6.60 -6.42
N ASP A 438 -10.90 -7.02 -7.00
CA ASP A 438 -12.25 -6.51 -6.71
C ASP A 438 -12.60 -6.82 -5.23
N GLU A 439 -12.45 -5.85 -4.30
CA GLU A 439 -12.61 -6.13 -2.86
C GLU A 439 -14.08 -6.14 -2.39
N ASP A 440 -14.99 -5.51 -3.13
CA ASP A 440 -16.41 -5.37 -2.77
C ASP A 440 -17.39 -6.24 -3.59
N GLY A 441 -16.92 -6.82 -4.70
CA GLY A 441 -17.60 -7.81 -5.50
C GLY A 441 -18.59 -7.26 -6.51
N ASP A 442 -18.42 -6.03 -6.98
CA ASP A 442 -19.29 -5.43 -8.00
C ASP A 442 -18.88 -5.75 -9.45
N GLY A 443 -17.73 -6.38 -9.63
CA GLY A 443 -17.19 -6.80 -10.93
C GLY A 443 -16.17 -5.83 -11.52
N HIS A 444 -15.81 -4.77 -10.80
CA HIS A 444 -14.72 -3.85 -11.11
C HIS A 444 -13.62 -3.98 -10.04
N ALA A 445 -12.37 -3.73 -10.42
CA ALA A 445 -11.25 -3.77 -9.50
C ALA A 445 -10.38 -2.53 -9.71
N GLY A 446 -9.54 -2.17 -8.72
CA GLY A 446 -8.52 -1.15 -8.95
C GLY A 446 -7.66 -1.48 -10.18
N PRO A 447 -6.97 -0.53 -10.84
CA PRO A 447 -7.05 0.92 -10.67
C PRO A 447 -8.22 1.55 -11.44
N ASP A 448 -9.05 0.73 -12.11
CA ASP A 448 -10.21 1.21 -12.86
C ASP A 448 -11.36 1.57 -11.90
N ASP A 449 -11.45 0.89 -10.76
CA ASP A 449 -12.31 1.25 -9.63
C ASP A 449 -11.67 2.31 -8.71
N CYS A 450 -12.36 3.43 -8.54
CA CYS A 450 -11.92 4.57 -7.74
C CYS A 450 -12.23 4.44 -6.24
N ASP A 451 -13.08 3.50 -5.82
CA ASP A 451 -13.27 3.07 -4.43
C ASP A 451 -13.62 1.57 -4.39
N ASP A 452 -12.59 0.73 -4.58
CA ASP A 452 -12.60 -0.76 -4.62
C ASP A 452 -13.15 -1.44 -3.34
N THR A 453 -13.71 -0.67 -2.41
CA THR A 453 -14.29 -1.13 -1.15
C THR A 453 -15.79 -0.81 -1.00
N ASP A 454 -16.37 -0.09 -1.97
CA ASP A 454 -17.76 0.33 -2.02
C ASP A 454 -18.42 -0.10 -3.34
N PRO A 455 -19.31 -1.12 -3.33
CA PRO A 455 -19.88 -1.72 -4.56
C PRO A 455 -20.93 -0.81 -5.24
N THR A 456 -20.99 0.45 -4.83
CA THR A 456 -21.80 1.52 -5.42
C THR A 456 -20.95 2.54 -6.19
N VAL A 457 -19.62 2.39 -6.16
CA VAL A 457 -18.65 3.23 -6.85
C VAL A 457 -17.89 2.36 -7.84
N PHE A 458 -18.13 2.54 -9.14
CA PHE A 458 -17.47 1.75 -10.19
C PHE A 458 -17.59 2.40 -11.57
N PRO A 459 -16.70 2.09 -12.52
CA PRO A 459 -16.76 2.59 -13.90
C PRO A 459 -18.15 2.52 -14.55
N GLY A 460 -18.79 3.67 -14.72
CA GLY A 460 -20.11 3.79 -15.34
C GLY A 460 -21.30 3.54 -14.41
N ALA A 461 -21.11 3.57 -13.10
CA ALA A 461 -22.22 3.66 -12.14
C ALA A 461 -23.06 4.94 -12.36
N PRO A 462 -24.30 5.01 -11.85
CA PRO A 462 -25.05 6.27 -11.85
C PRO A 462 -24.54 7.22 -10.75
N GLU A 463 -24.18 8.45 -11.12
CA GLU A 463 -23.93 9.55 -10.19
C GLU A 463 -25.12 9.79 -9.26
N LEU A 464 -24.89 9.72 -7.95
CA LEU A 464 -25.86 10.05 -6.93
C LEU A 464 -25.90 11.56 -6.73
N PRO A 465 -27.09 12.17 -6.55
CA PRO A 465 -27.17 13.60 -6.28
C PRO A 465 -26.55 13.93 -4.93
N CYS A 466 -25.59 14.85 -4.90
CA CYS A 466 -25.17 15.59 -3.72
C CYS A 466 -24.51 14.73 -2.63
N ASP A 467 -23.80 13.65 -2.99
CA ASP A 467 -23.05 12.83 -2.02
C ASP A 467 -21.53 13.14 -2.02
N GLY A 468 -21.05 13.98 -2.94
CA GLY A 468 -19.65 14.40 -3.02
C GLY A 468 -18.71 13.30 -3.49
N ARG A 469 -19.23 12.21 -4.07
CA ARG A 469 -18.45 11.06 -4.54
C ARG A 469 -18.49 11.01 -6.06
N ASP A 470 -17.37 10.63 -6.64
CA ASP A 470 -17.28 10.24 -8.06
C ASP A 470 -17.75 8.79 -8.13
N ASN A 471 -19.06 8.56 -8.29
CA ASN A 471 -19.63 7.21 -8.25
C ASN A 471 -19.25 6.43 -9.50
N ASP A 472 -19.10 7.10 -10.64
CA ASP A 472 -18.88 6.45 -11.93
C ASP A 472 -17.40 6.37 -12.38
N CYS A 473 -16.49 6.87 -11.54
CA CYS A 473 -15.05 6.95 -11.76
C CYS A 473 -14.66 7.72 -13.02
N ASP A 474 -15.54 8.59 -13.52
CA ASP A 474 -15.24 9.59 -14.55
C ASP A 474 -15.36 10.99 -13.94
N PRO A 475 -14.23 11.67 -13.65
CA PRO A 475 -14.24 13.01 -13.07
C PRO A 475 -14.83 14.09 -14.01
N LEU A 476 -15.21 13.72 -15.24
CA LEU A 476 -15.93 14.57 -16.17
C LEU A 476 -17.46 14.39 -16.10
N THR A 477 -17.96 13.35 -15.44
CA THR A 477 -19.39 13.17 -15.19
C THR A 477 -19.81 14.13 -14.08
N PRO A 478 -20.72 15.09 -14.34
CA PRO A 478 -21.20 15.97 -13.30
C PRO A 478 -22.15 15.23 -12.36
N GLU A 479 -22.08 15.54 -11.06
CA GLU A 479 -23.09 15.09 -10.10
C GLU A 479 -24.51 15.40 -10.60
N ALA A 480 -25.46 14.54 -10.24
CA ALA A 480 -26.85 14.79 -10.58
C ALA A 480 -27.32 16.11 -9.93
N THR A 481 -27.56 17.14 -10.75
CA THR A 481 -28.00 18.50 -10.35
C THR A 481 -29.44 18.51 -9.86
N ALA A 482 -29.70 17.88 -8.71
CA ALA A 482 -30.99 17.89 -8.05
C ALA A 482 -31.13 19.14 -7.18
N ASP A 483 -32.24 19.84 -7.36
CA ASP A 483 -32.75 20.88 -6.46
C ASP A 483 -33.50 20.17 -5.32
N LEU A 484 -32.85 20.02 -4.17
CA LEU A 484 -33.32 19.18 -3.07
C LEU A 484 -34.37 19.88 -2.18
N ASP A 485 -34.32 21.20 -2.07
CA ASP A 485 -35.21 21.98 -1.20
C ASP A 485 -36.23 22.86 -1.95
N GLY A 486 -36.07 23.00 -3.28
CA GLY A 486 -37.04 23.58 -4.20
C GLY A 486 -36.91 25.07 -4.42
N ASP A 487 -35.76 25.69 -4.15
CA ASP A 487 -35.53 27.11 -4.43
C ASP A 487 -35.02 27.40 -5.86
N GLY A 488 -34.66 26.34 -6.60
CA GLY A 488 -34.21 26.40 -7.97
C GLY A 488 -32.70 26.44 -8.16
N ALA A 489 -31.92 26.32 -7.09
CA ALA A 489 -30.49 26.02 -7.12
C ALA A 489 -30.26 24.51 -7.03
N GLY A 490 -29.25 24.00 -7.75
CA GLY A 490 -28.78 22.62 -7.57
C GLY A 490 -27.65 22.60 -6.54
N CYS A 491 -27.37 21.44 -5.95
CA CYS A 491 -26.27 21.29 -4.97
C CYS A 491 -24.87 21.61 -5.53
N ASP A 492 -24.72 21.81 -6.84
CA ASP A 492 -23.48 22.28 -7.47
C ASP A 492 -23.22 23.78 -7.25
N ILE A 493 -24.24 24.56 -6.90
CA ILE A 493 -24.17 26.00 -6.68
C ILE A 493 -24.80 26.44 -5.36
N ASP A 494 -25.52 25.55 -4.68
CA ASP A 494 -26.18 25.79 -3.40
C ASP A 494 -25.27 25.42 -2.22
N CYS A 495 -25.12 26.35 -1.28
CA CYS A 495 -24.29 26.19 -0.10
C CYS A 495 -25.02 25.55 1.09
N ASP A 496 -26.35 25.41 1.05
CA ASP A 496 -27.16 24.59 1.97
C ASP A 496 -28.37 24.00 1.25
N ASP A 497 -28.17 22.86 0.60
CA ASP A 497 -29.15 22.08 -0.18
C ASP A 497 -30.36 21.52 0.62
N THR A 498 -30.49 21.94 1.87
CA THR A 498 -31.59 21.59 2.76
C THR A 498 -32.42 22.79 3.23
N ASP A 499 -32.00 24.03 2.92
CA ASP A 499 -32.64 25.26 3.34
C ASP A 499 -32.97 26.18 2.15
N PRO A 500 -34.25 26.25 1.70
CA PRO A 500 -34.65 27.01 0.51
C PRO A 500 -34.61 28.53 0.70
N SER A 501 -33.99 29.00 1.80
CA SER A 501 -33.66 30.40 2.05
C SER A 501 -32.19 30.72 1.90
N VAL A 502 -31.36 29.72 1.59
CA VAL A 502 -29.93 29.81 1.30
C VAL A 502 -29.74 29.36 -0.15
N PHE A 503 -29.43 30.29 -1.05
CA PHE A 503 -29.25 29.98 -2.47
C PHE A 503 -28.54 31.12 -3.20
N PRO A 504 -27.92 30.85 -4.35
CA PRO A 504 -27.38 31.88 -5.24
C PRO A 504 -28.35 33.04 -5.44
N THR A 505 -27.94 34.25 -5.05
CA THR A 505 -28.74 35.50 -5.13
C THR A 505 -29.84 35.67 -4.07
N ALA A 506 -29.86 34.85 -3.01
CA ALA A 506 -30.64 35.16 -1.83
C ALA A 506 -30.23 36.51 -1.24
N GLY A 507 -31.06 37.05 -0.35
CA GLY A 507 -30.72 38.29 0.34
C GLY A 507 -30.09 37.97 1.68
N GLU A 508 -28.83 38.39 1.85
CA GLU A 508 -28.07 38.26 3.09
C GLU A 508 -28.84 38.78 4.32
N ARG A 509 -28.83 38.03 5.40
CA ARG A 509 -29.35 38.48 6.71
C ARG A 509 -28.19 38.44 7.67
N CYS A 510 -28.05 39.42 8.57
CA CYS A 510 -27.06 39.39 9.67
C CYS A 510 -27.29 38.19 10.64
N ASN A 511 -26.98 36.99 10.18
CA ASN A 511 -27.28 35.69 10.79
C ASN A 511 -25.99 34.83 10.89
N ARG A 512 -24.88 35.33 10.34
CA ARG A 512 -23.55 34.71 10.27
C ARG A 512 -23.47 33.49 9.36
N ARG A 513 -24.30 33.46 8.32
CA ARG A 513 -24.21 32.52 7.21
C ARG A 513 -24.09 33.32 5.93
N ASP A 514 -23.47 32.69 4.97
CA ASP A 514 -23.54 33.05 3.57
C ASP A 514 -24.91 32.55 3.08
N ASP A 515 -25.91 33.43 3.05
CA ASP A 515 -27.25 33.08 2.59
C ASP A 515 -27.31 33.07 1.04
N ASP A 516 -26.45 33.83 0.36
CA ASP A 516 -26.46 34.01 -1.10
C ASP A 516 -25.40 33.21 -1.89
N CYS A 517 -24.59 32.43 -1.17
CA CYS A 517 -23.56 31.53 -1.65
C CYS A 517 -22.46 32.21 -2.49
N ASP A 518 -22.16 33.48 -2.23
CA ASP A 518 -21.09 34.23 -2.92
C ASP A 518 -19.71 34.12 -2.24
N GLY A 519 -19.67 33.52 -1.04
CA GLY A 519 -18.47 33.28 -0.24
C GLY A 519 -18.14 34.42 0.74
N ALA A 520 -18.90 35.51 0.75
CA ALA A 520 -18.92 36.48 1.85
C ALA A 520 -20.03 36.11 2.86
N ILE A 521 -20.00 36.75 4.02
CA ILE A 521 -20.95 36.47 5.11
C ILE A 521 -21.51 37.81 5.56
N ASP A 522 -22.85 37.93 5.55
CA ASP A 522 -23.61 39.08 6.01
C ASP A 522 -23.25 40.41 5.28
N GLU A 523 -22.79 40.36 4.03
CA GLU A 523 -22.57 41.55 3.20
C GLU A 523 -23.89 42.10 2.67
N ASP A 524 -23.99 43.43 2.55
CA ASP A 524 -25.20 44.10 2.04
C ASP A 524 -26.55 43.56 2.57
N PRO A 525 -26.68 43.37 3.89
CA PRO A 525 -27.76 42.57 4.45
C PRO A 525 -29.13 43.27 4.28
N VAL A 526 -30.18 42.49 4.10
CA VAL A 526 -31.53 42.98 3.81
C VAL A 526 -32.04 43.93 4.90
N GLU A 527 -32.74 45.00 4.48
CA GLU A 527 -33.28 46.02 5.38
C GLU A 527 -34.06 45.38 6.55
N GLY A 528 -33.62 45.68 7.78
CA GLY A 528 -34.21 45.16 9.02
C GLY A 528 -33.46 44.01 9.68
N SER A 529 -32.37 43.50 9.08
CA SER A 529 -31.48 42.52 9.72
C SER A 529 -30.30 43.17 10.50
N HIS A 530 -30.03 44.46 10.31
CA HIS A 530 -28.98 45.20 11.02
C HIS A 530 -29.27 45.45 12.50
N GLN A 531 -28.19 45.65 13.29
CA GLN A 531 -28.22 45.95 14.72
C GLN A 531 -27.73 47.38 15.03
N LEU A 532 -28.16 47.92 16.19
CA LEU A 532 -27.73 49.23 16.70
C LEU A 532 -26.37 49.11 17.40
N VAL A 533 -25.52 50.13 17.26
CA VAL A 533 -24.17 50.18 17.86
C VAL A 533 -24.12 51.06 19.12
N ASP A 534 -23.16 50.74 19.98
CA ASP A 534 -22.72 51.52 21.15
C ASP A 534 -21.54 52.39 20.71
N LEU A 535 -21.73 53.72 20.71
CA LEU A 535 -20.78 54.65 20.07
C LEU A 535 -19.64 55.06 21.00
N ASP A 536 -19.87 55.08 22.31
CA ASP A 536 -18.91 55.53 23.31
C ASP A 536 -18.36 54.37 24.19
N GLY A 537 -18.99 53.21 24.14
CA GLY A 537 -18.51 51.96 24.73
C GLY A 537 -19.03 51.68 26.14
N ASP A 538 -20.15 52.26 26.55
CA ASP A 538 -20.73 52.06 27.89
C ASP A 538 -21.74 50.89 27.98
N GLY A 539 -22.07 50.30 26.84
CA GLY A 539 -22.98 49.18 26.67
C GLY A 539 -24.39 49.57 26.19
N PHE A 540 -24.72 50.84 26.05
CA PHE A 540 -26.03 51.31 25.58
C PHE A 540 -25.98 51.72 24.11
N THR A 541 -27.07 51.48 23.38
CA THR A 541 -27.08 51.60 21.91
C THR A 541 -27.66 52.93 21.46
N SER A 542 -27.06 53.57 20.46
CA SER A 542 -27.58 54.80 19.87
C SER A 542 -28.71 54.52 18.87
N PRO A 543 -29.86 55.23 18.93
CA PRO A 543 -30.90 55.15 17.90
C PRO A 543 -30.50 55.87 16.59
N SER A 544 -29.38 56.59 16.59
CA SER A 544 -28.87 57.34 15.44
C SER A 544 -27.51 56.86 14.92
N GLY A 545 -26.95 55.82 15.57
CA GLY A 545 -25.70 55.20 15.16
C GLY A 545 -25.80 54.43 13.83
N PRO A 546 -24.64 54.15 13.19
CA PRO A 546 -24.59 53.34 11.98
C PRO A 546 -25.10 51.91 12.26
N LEU A 547 -25.86 51.38 11.31
CA LEU A 547 -26.37 50.01 11.33
C LEU A 547 -25.24 49.03 10.96
N THR A 548 -25.00 47.99 11.77
CA THR A 548 -23.96 46.97 11.53
C THR A 548 -24.49 45.56 11.82
N CYS A 549 -23.78 44.51 11.37
CA CYS A 549 -24.05 43.12 11.76
C CYS A 549 -23.32 42.71 13.06
N GLU A 550 -22.67 43.65 13.75
CA GLU A 550 -22.04 43.39 15.04
C GLU A 550 -23.04 43.61 16.18
N ALA A 551 -23.41 42.52 16.84
CA ALA A 551 -24.43 42.54 17.88
C ALA A 551 -23.91 43.07 19.22
N ILE A 552 -24.55 44.12 19.75
CA ILE A 552 -24.48 44.49 21.17
C ILE A 552 -25.84 44.21 21.82
N PRO A 553 -25.89 43.52 22.98
CA PRO A 553 -27.15 43.27 23.68
C PRO A 553 -27.86 44.58 24.00
N GLN A 554 -29.05 44.82 23.44
CA GLN A 554 -29.80 46.05 23.65
C GLN A 554 -30.22 46.21 25.12
N VAL A 555 -29.45 46.94 25.91
CA VAL A 555 -29.74 47.23 27.33
C VAL A 555 -30.41 48.60 27.56
N GLY A 556 -30.56 49.41 26.52
CA GLY A 556 -31.29 50.69 26.55
C GLY A 556 -30.80 51.63 25.45
N LEU A 557 -31.46 52.77 25.30
CA LEU A 557 -31.02 53.85 24.41
C LEU A 557 -30.23 54.87 25.22
N ASP A 558 -29.06 55.22 24.73
CA ASP A 558 -28.21 56.26 25.28
C ASP A 558 -28.77 57.67 24.97
N CYS A 559 -28.61 58.62 25.90
CA CYS A 559 -28.97 60.02 25.72
C CYS A 559 -27.78 60.92 25.34
N ASP A 560 -26.53 60.45 25.47
CA ASP A 560 -25.32 61.18 25.05
C ASP A 560 -24.27 60.24 24.43
N ASP A 561 -24.44 59.94 23.15
CA ASP A 561 -23.64 58.97 22.36
C ASP A 561 -22.12 59.26 22.28
N ASP A 562 -21.61 60.31 22.93
CA ASP A 562 -20.20 60.71 22.93
C ASP A 562 -19.52 60.58 24.32
N GLU A 563 -20.26 60.28 25.40
CA GLU A 563 -19.78 60.34 26.79
C GLU A 563 -20.13 59.06 27.61
N PRO A 564 -19.18 58.13 27.82
CA PRO A 564 -19.43 56.79 28.41
C PRO A 564 -19.89 56.78 29.88
N SER A 565 -20.01 57.95 30.49
CA SER A 565 -20.49 58.14 31.85
C SER A 565 -21.94 58.63 31.92
N THR A 566 -22.58 58.83 30.77
CA THR A 566 -23.94 59.32 30.63
C THR A 566 -24.77 58.22 29.99
N PHE A 567 -25.51 57.45 30.80
CA PHE A 567 -26.33 56.34 30.32
C PHE A 567 -27.50 56.06 31.25
N PRO A 568 -28.55 55.36 30.78
CA PRO A 568 -29.67 54.97 31.61
C PRO A 568 -29.26 54.30 32.94
N GLY A 569 -29.44 55.02 34.05
CA GLY A 569 -29.10 54.57 35.40
C GLY A 569 -27.65 54.82 35.86
N ALA A 570 -26.89 55.67 35.16
CA ALA A 570 -25.58 56.12 35.64
C ALA A 570 -25.67 56.90 36.97
N PRO A 571 -24.58 57.03 37.75
CA PRO A 571 -24.60 57.84 38.96
C PRO A 571 -24.56 59.35 38.67
N GLU A 572 -25.59 60.07 39.14
CA GLU A 572 -25.69 61.52 39.03
C GLU A 572 -24.58 62.32 39.73
N VAL A 573 -24.02 63.32 39.03
CA VAL A 573 -23.12 64.34 39.58
C VAL A 573 -23.92 65.60 39.86
N ARG A 574 -24.31 65.73 41.13
CA ARG A 574 -25.22 66.79 41.56
C ARG A 574 -24.82 68.22 41.18
N ASP A 575 -25.80 68.95 40.66
CA ASP A 575 -25.75 70.38 40.37
C ASP A 575 -24.69 70.77 39.30
N ASP A 576 -24.28 69.83 38.44
CA ASP A 576 -23.36 70.12 37.33
C ASP A 576 -24.07 70.44 36.00
N GLY A 577 -25.39 70.24 35.95
CA GLY A 577 -26.25 70.53 34.80
C GLY A 577 -26.27 69.47 33.71
N VAL A 578 -25.61 68.32 33.92
CA VAL A 578 -25.67 67.15 33.04
C VAL A 578 -26.59 66.11 33.68
N ASP A 579 -27.45 65.50 32.87
CA ASP A 579 -28.34 64.40 33.27
C ASP A 579 -27.63 63.10 32.91
N GLN A 580 -26.81 62.58 33.83
CA GLN A 580 -25.97 61.41 33.55
C GLN A 580 -26.80 60.14 33.49
N ASP A 581 -27.91 60.06 34.23
CA ASP A 581 -28.72 58.84 34.29
C ASP A 581 -29.85 58.78 33.25
N CYS A 582 -29.94 59.80 32.40
CA CYS A 582 -30.91 59.96 31.32
C CYS A 582 -32.38 59.93 31.82
N ASP A 583 -32.66 60.30 33.08
CA ASP A 583 -34.01 60.34 33.64
C ASP A 583 -34.79 61.62 33.29
N GLY A 584 -34.10 62.57 32.65
CA GLY A 584 -34.61 63.87 32.24
C GLY A 584 -34.27 65.01 33.20
N THR A 585 -33.53 64.77 34.29
CA THR A 585 -33.20 65.78 35.31
C THR A 585 -31.87 65.58 36.05
N ASP A 586 -31.04 66.64 36.11
CA ASP A 586 -29.87 66.68 37.03
C ASP A 586 -30.30 66.71 38.52
N LEU A 587 -29.66 65.86 39.33
CA LEU A 587 -29.89 65.72 40.76
C LEU A 587 -29.42 66.92 41.62
N GLN A 588 -30.33 67.79 42.08
CA GLN A 588 -29.97 68.96 42.90
C GLN A 588 -29.79 68.73 44.42
N THR A 589 -28.82 69.38 45.08
CA THR A 589 -28.62 69.33 46.54
C THR A 589 -29.62 70.20 47.34
N ARG A 590 -30.49 69.59 48.14
CA ARG A 590 -31.44 70.33 49.00
C ARG A 590 -30.81 70.84 50.31
N LEU A 591 -30.66 72.16 50.46
CA LEU A 591 -30.60 72.85 51.77
C LEU A 591 -31.97 73.44 52.13
N GLY A 592 -32.47 73.09 53.32
CA GLY A 592 -33.85 73.38 53.73
C GLY A 592 -34.15 74.81 54.16
N GLY A 593 -35.44 75.17 54.09
CA GLY A 593 -36.04 76.20 54.94
C GLY A 593 -36.85 77.29 54.23
N GLY A 594 -38.18 77.10 54.18
CA GLY A 594 -39.11 78.17 54.56
C GLY A 594 -39.59 79.18 53.50
N LEU A 595 -40.86 79.00 53.13
CA LEU A 595 -41.86 80.05 52.85
C LEU A 595 -41.70 80.92 51.60
N GLY A 596 -42.66 80.77 50.67
CA GLY A 596 -42.92 81.72 49.58
C GLY A 596 -43.71 81.07 48.46
N LEU A 597 -44.98 80.75 48.67
CA LEU A 597 -46.10 81.49 48.07
C LEU A 597 -46.00 81.69 46.54
N ALA A 598 -46.85 80.93 45.84
CA ALA A 598 -47.67 81.34 44.69
C ALA A 598 -47.02 81.94 43.43
N CYS A 599 -47.17 81.20 42.33
CA CYS A 599 -47.69 81.72 41.04
C CYS A 599 -48.31 80.51 40.29
N SER A 600 -49.62 80.26 40.34
CA SER A 600 -50.69 80.83 39.50
C SER A 600 -50.42 80.85 37.98
N ALA A 601 -51.22 80.04 37.26
CA ALA A 601 -51.90 80.35 35.98
C ALA A 601 -51.02 80.62 34.72
N THR A 602 -51.33 80.25 33.48
CA THR A 602 -52.57 79.86 32.77
C THR A 602 -52.20 79.46 31.33
N GLY A 603 -53.05 78.68 30.66
CA GLY A 603 -53.22 78.69 29.19
C GLY A 603 -53.18 77.30 28.55
N ALA A 604 -54.25 76.50 28.60
CA ALA A 604 -55.38 76.48 27.65
C ALA A 604 -54.98 76.20 26.18
N SER A 605 -55.27 74.98 25.68
CA SER A 605 -56.20 74.74 24.56
C SER A 605 -56.22 73.27 24.12
N ALA A 606 -57.35 72.58 24.32
CA ALA A 606 -57.88 71.57 23.40
C ALA A 606 -58.59 72.32 22.22
N PRO A 607 -59.07 71.71 21.10
CA PRO A 607 -59.66 70.37 20.90
C PRO A 607 -59.14 69.69 19.59
N GLY A 608 -59.57 68.55 19.05
CA GLY A 608 -60.68 67.61 19.22
C GLY A 608 -60.96 66.92 17.86
N LEU A 609 -61.89 65.94 17.88
CA LEU A 609 -62.44 65.11 16.79
C LEU A 609 -61.55 63.95 16.29
N GLY A 610 -61.98 62.69 16.20
CA GLY A 610 -63.30 62.07 16.35
C GLY A 610 -63.72 61.31 15.09
N ILE A 611 -64.30 60.11 15.31
CA ILE A 611 -65.41 59.52 14.55
C ILE A 611 -65.08 58.46 13.44
N LEU A 612 -65.31 57.19 13.84
CA LEU A 612 -66.24 56.20 13.27
C LEU A 612 -65.95 55.44 11.94
N SER A 613 -65.83 54.12 12.11
CA SER A 613 -66.81 53.07 11.73
C SER A 613 -66.90 52.49 10.31
N ALA A 614 -67.28 51.20 10.32
CA ALA A 614 -68.10 50.42 9.37
C ALA A 614 -67.35 49.68 8.24
N LEU A 615 -67.32 48.34 8.20
CA LEU A 615 -68.37 47.33 7.87
C LEU A 615 -68.45 46.99 6.37
N GLY A 616 -68.55 45.69 6.05
CA GLY A 616 -69.07 45.15 4.78
C GLY A 616 -68.02 44.42 3.94
N ILE A 617 -67.89 43.08 4.00
CA ILE A 617 -68.73 42.07 3.30
C ILE A 617 -68.94 42.41 1.81
N LEU A 618 -68.34 41.64 0.88
CA LEU A 618 -69.10 40.85 -0.11
C LEU A 618 -68.20 39.99 -1.02
N SER A 619 -68.63 38.74 -1.13
CA SER A 619 -68.26 37.71 -2.09
C SER A 619 -68.52 38.08 -3.56
N ALA A 620 -67.73 37.51 -4.48
CA ALA A 620 -68.18 36.86 -5.74
C ALA A 620 -66.94 36.38 -6.52
N LEU A 621 -66.65 35.08 -6.69
CA LEU A 621 -67.21 34.18 -7.70
C LEU A 621 -67.23 34.80 -9.11
N VAL A 622 -66.42 34.28 -10.04
CA VAL A 622 -66.87 33.53 -11.22
C VAL A 622 -65.69 33.05 -12.09
N ARG A 623 -65.83 31.77 -12.46
CA ARG A 623 -65.06 30.94 -13.37
C ARG A 623 -64.94 31.47 -14.81
N ARG A 624 -63.89 30.94 -15.47
CA ARG A 624 -63.81 30.27 -16.80
C ARG A 624 -63.13 31.02 -17.95
N ARG A 625 -61.98 30.42 -18.34
CA ARG A 625 -61.57 29.91 -19.68
C ARG A 625 -61.86 30.79 -20.90
N ALA A 626 -60.84 30.98 -21.75
CA ALA A 626 -60.61 30.13 -22.92
C ALA A 626 -59.46 30.59 -23.83
N ARG A 627 -58.83 29.59 -24.48
CA ARG A 627 -58.10 29.60 -25.77
C ARG A 627 -56.70 30.21 -25.74
N THR A 628 -55.66 29.59 -26.31
CA THR A 628 -55.56 28.54 -27.35
C THR A 628 -54.46 27.56 -27.02
#